data_AF-A0A6C2YKB0-F1
#
_entry.id   AF-A0A6C2YKB0-F1
#
_cell.length_a   1.000
_cell.length_b   1.000
_cell.length_c   1.000
_cell.angle_alpha   90.00
_cell.angle_beta   90.00
_cell.angle_gamma   90.00
#
_symmetry.space_group_name_H-M   'P 1'
#
loop_
_entity.id
_entity.type
_entity.pdbx_description
1 polymer ?
#
loop_
_entity_poly.entity_id
_entity_poly.type
_entity_poly.pdbx_seq_one_letter_code
_entity_poly.pdbx_strand_id
1 'polypeptide(L)'
;MSWLIAFFLMALTAAATIAFWLQETGRNWTESTLIGAGMGVVFSDGFVSIAWHLFMRLFHGAPFHVGDRVEILTDPFQGKKAEVHRLCEGRTSVIVKLFDLDASPIQPYDWAQIRRLDNQTENLTR
;
A
#
# COMPACT_ATOMS: atom_id res chain seq x y z
N MET A 1 -6.29 21.67 6.82
CA MET A 1 -5.01 22.41 6.69
C MET A 1 -4.01 22.12 7.81
N SER A 2 -4.36 21.40 8.88
CA SER A 2 -3.55 21.29 10.10
C SER A 2 -2.46 20.19 10.09
N TRP A 3 -2.64 19.13 9.30
CA TRP A 3 -1.77 17.94 9.35
C TRP A 3 -0.39 18.16 8.72
N LEU A 4 -0.34 18.81 7.56
CA LEU A 4 0.93 19.09 6.87
C LEU A 4 1.89 19.94 7.73
N ILE A 5 1.34 20.93 8.44
CA ILE A 5 2.12 21.79 9.35
C ILE A 5 2.65 20.97 10.54
N ALA A 6 1.82 20.12 11.15
CA ALA A 6 2.25 19.26 12.25
C ALA A 6 3.37 18.29 11.84
N PHE A 7 3.32 17.73 10.63
CA PHE A 7 4.38 16.86 10.11
C PHE A 7 5.66 17.62 9.82
N PHE A 8 5.57 18.80 9.22
CA PHE A 8 6.73 19.64 8.96
C PHE A 8 7.44 20.03 10.26
N LEU A 9 6.65 20.34 11.30
CA LEU A 9 7.16 20.60 12.64
C LEU A 9 7.84 19.36 13.23
N MET A 10 7.24 18.16 13.15
CA MET A 10 7.89 16.94 13.65
C MET A 10 9.21 16.62 12.93
N ALA A 11 9.27 16.81 11.61
CA ALA A 11 10.49 16.61 10.83
C ALA A 11 11.59 17.61 11.24
N LEU A 12 11.23 18.88 11.48
CA LEU A 12 12.14 19.89 12.01
C LEU A 12 12.64 19.53 13.42
N THR A 13 11.76 19.05 14.30
CA THR A 13 12.15 18.65 15.66
C THR A 13 13.09 17.45 15.63
N ALA A 14 12.83 16.45 14.78
CA ALA A 14 13.71 15.29 14.62
C ALA A 14 15.08 15.68 14.06
N ALA A 15 15.12 16.55 13.03
CA ALA A 15 16.35 17.08 12.47
C ALA A 15 17.17 17.87 13.51
N ALA A 16 16.50 18.72 14.30
CA ALA A 16 17.13 19.49 15.38
C ALA A 16 17.67 18.58 16.50
N THR A 17 16.92 17.53 16.86
CA THR A 17 17.35 16.57 17.89
C THR A 17 18.59 15.79 17.46
N ILE A 18 18.65 15.35 16.20
CA ILE A 18 19.82 14.66 15.64
C ILE A 18 21.03 15.60 15.56
N ALA A 19 20.83 16.84 15.13
CA ALA A 19 21.89 17.85 15.08
C ALA A 19 22.45 18.16 16.48
N PHE A 20 21.58 18.28 17.49
CA PHE A 20 21.98 18.50 18.87
C PHE A 20 22.80 17.32 19.43
N TRP A 21 22.34 16.09 19.19
CA TRP A 21 23.05 14.87 19.59
C TRP A 21 24.45 14.76 18.96
N LEU A 22 24.56 15.09 17.67
CA LEU A 22 25.85 15.09 16.97
C LEU A 22 26.79 16.17 17.51
N GLN A 23 26.25 17.31 17.92
CA GLN A 23 27.03 18.37 18.55
C GLN A 23 27.60 17.93 19.91
N GLU A 24 26.86 17.18 20.72
CA GLU A 24 27.36 16.62 21.99
C GLU A 24 28.52 15.62 21.79
N THR A 25 28.60 14.96 20.62
CA THR A 25 29.72 14.08 20.27
C THR A 25 31.00 14.81 19.83
N GLY A 26 31.01 16.16 19.90
CA GLY A 26 32.19 16.98 19.58
C GLY A 26 32.34 17.32 18.10
N ARG A 27 31.30 17.09 17.28
CA ARG A 27 31.30 17.49 15.86
C ARG A 27 31.08 18.98 15.68
N ASN A 28 31.62 19.51 14.58
CA ASN A 28 31.46 20.90 14.20
C ASN A 28 29.97 21.23 13.96
N TRP A 29 29.57 22.45 14.32
CA TRP A 29 28.17 22.90 14.21
C TRP A 29 27.63 22.75 12.77
N THR A 30 28.44 23.14 11.78
CA THR A 30 28.09 23.05 10.35
C THR A 30 27.85 21.62 9.88
N GLU A 31 28.66 20.65 10.33
CA GLU A 31 28.49 19.24 9.97
C GLU A 31 27.25 18.63 10.62
N SER A 32 27.00 18.98 11.89
CA SER A 32 25.84 18.48 12.64
C SER A 32 24.53 18.99 12.06
N THR A 33 24.48 20.26 11.65
CA THR A 33 23.32 20.84 10.96
C THR A 33 23.09 20.22 9.59
N LEU A 34 24.15 19.99 8.81
CA LEU A 34 24.03 19.39 7.48
C LEU A 34 23.48 17.96 7.56
N ILE A 35 23.96 17.17 8.52
CA ILE A 35 23.50 15.79 8.73
C ILE A 35 22.07 15.77 9.28
N GLY A 36 21.74 16.65 10.23
CA GLY A 36 20.37 16.77 10.75
C GLY A 36 19.36 17.14 9.65
N ALA A 37 19.71 18.11 8.81
CA ALA A 37 18.89 18.52 7.66
C ALA A 37 18.75 17.39 6.63
N GLY A 38 19.84 16.69 6.30
CA GLY A 38 19.82 15.54 5.40
C GLY A 38 18.92 14.42 5.90
N MET A 39 18.99 14.07 7.18
CA MET A 39 18.12 13.07 7.79
C MET A 39 16.65 13.53 7.77
N GLY A 40 16.36 14.80 8.06
CA GLY A 40 15.02 15.37 7.97
C GLY A 40 14.40 15.22 6.57
N VAL A 41 15.19 15.44 5.51
CA VAL A 41 14.75 15.24 4.12
C VAL A 41 14.45 13.76 3.84
N VAL A 42 15.32 12.84 4.26
CA VAL A 42 15.12 11.40 4.07
C VAL A 42 13.85 10.91 4.78
N PHE A 43 13.60 11.37 6.01
CA PHE A 43 12.36 11.06 6.71
C PHE A 43 11.13 11.61 5.99
N SER A 44 11.23 12.83 5.43
CA SER A 44 10.13 13.43 4.69
C SER A 44 9.82 12.70 3.38
N ASP A 45 10.84 12.24 2.65
CA ASP A 45 10.67 11.53 1.38
C ASP A 45 10.08 10.11 1.60
N GLY A 46 10.63 9.37 2.56
CA GLY A 46 10.08 8.07 2.96
C GLY A 46 8.63 8.17 3.42
N PHE A 47 8.30 9.23 4.17
CA PHE A 47 6.93 9.50 4.58
C PHE A 47 6.02 9.85 3.40
N VAL A 48 6.44 10.73 2.49
CA VAL A 48 5.65 11.06 1.28
C VAL A 48 5.38 9.81 0.47
N SER A 49 6.36 8.91 0.33
CA SER A 49 6.18 7.66 -0.40
C SER A 49 5.18 6.71 0.28
N ILE A 50 5.27 6.54 1.61
CA ILE A 50 4.31 5.71 2.38
C ILE A 50 2.92 6.34 2.38
N ALA A 51 2.83 7.66 2.60
CA ALA A 51 1.59 8.42 2.58
C ALA A 51 0.94 8.37 1.20
N TRP A 52 1.73 8.41 0.12
CA TRP A 52 1.26 8.22 -1.25
C TRP A 52 0.73 6.80 -1.45
N HIS A 53 1.42 5.75 -1.01
CA HIS A 53 0.91 4.39 -1.12
C HIS A 53 -0.39 4.18 -0.33
N LEU A 54 -0.50 4.76 0.87
CA LEU A 54 -1.71 4.74 1.68
C LEU A 54 -2.84 5.55 1.02
N PHE A 55 -2.53 6.73 0.49
CA PHE A 55 -3.46 7.56 -0.25
C PHE A 55 -3.96 6.84 -1.50
N MET A 56 -3.07 6.25 -2.29
CA MET A 56 -3.44 5.44 -3.46
C MET A 56 -4.33 4.27 -3.05
N ARG A 57 -4.05 3.58 -1.93
CA ARG A 57 -4.90 2.51 -1.40
C ARG A 57 -6.27 2.98 -0.89
N LEU A 58 -6.36 4.20 -0.36
CA LEU A 58 -7.61 4.74 0.19
C LEU A 58 -8.48 5.42 -0.88
N PHE A 59 -7.87 5.99 -1.92
CA PHE A 59 -8.54 6.83 -2.92
C PHE A 59 -8.62 6.21 -4.32
N HIS A 60 -7.75 5.26 -4.68
CA HIS A 60 -8.13 4.35 -5.76
C HIS A 60 -9.21 3.44 -5.17
N GLY A 61 -10.43 3.59 -5.67
CA GLY A 61 -11.48 2.59 -5.47
C GLY A 61 -10.94 1.20 -5.77
N ALA A 62 -11.58 0.17 -5.23
CA ALA A 62 -11.09 -1.20 -5.33
C ALA A 62 -10.58 -1.49 -6.76
N PRO A 63 -9.35 -2.01 -6.93
CA PRO A 63 -8.79 -2.30 -8.26
C PRO A 63 -9.60 -3.38 -9.01
N PHE A 64 -10.59 -3.96 -8.33
CA PHE A 64 -11.52 -4.94 -8.82
C PHE A 64 -12.93 -4.34 -8.88
N HIS A 65 -13.67 -4.75 -9.90
CA HIS A 65 -15.08 -4.43 -10.07
C HIS A 65 -15.92 -5.70 -9.89
N VAL A 66 -17.18 -5.53 -9.53
CA VAL A 66 -18.14 -6.66 -9.53
C VAL A 66 -18.25 -7.20 -10.96
N GLY A 67 -18.11 -8.51 -11.11
CA GLY A 67 -18.08 -9.20 -12.40
C GLY A 67 -16.67 -9.48 -12.95
N ASP A 68 -15.61 -8.97 -12.29
CA ASP A 68 -14.25 -9.30 -12.69
C ASP A 68 -13.93 -10.77 -12.48
N ARG A 69 -13.25 -11.36 -13.46
CA ARG A 69 -12.65 -12.69 -13.34
C ARG A 69 -11.31 -12.56 -12.65
N VAL A 70 -11.14 -13.32 -11.57
CA VAL A 70 -9.93 -13.32 -10.75
C VAL A 70 -9.44 -14.75 -10.52
N GLU A 71 -8.14 -14.89 -10.36
CA GLU A 71 -7.49 -16.13 -9.95
C GLU A 71 -7.01 -15.97 -8.51
N ILE A 72 -7.27 -16.98 -7.69
CA ILE A 72 -6.85 -16.98 -6.29
C ILE A 72 -5.38 -17.41 -6.24
N LEU A 73 -4.53 -16.61 -5.59
CA LEU A 73 -3.09 -16.82 -5.49
C LEU A 73 -2.67 -17.62 -4.25
N THR A 74 -3.53 -17.74 -3.24
CA THR A 74 -3.19 -18.35 -1.95
C THR A 74 -4.30 -19.28 -1.44
N ASP A 75 -3.93 -20.24 -0.59
CA ASP A 75 -4.74 -21.35 -0.07
C ASP A 75 -6.16 -20.97 0.42
N PRO A 76 -7.14 -21.90 0.45
CA PRO A 76 -7.12 -23.30 0.00
C PRO A 76 -7.57 -23.51 -1.46
N PHE A 77 -7.83 -22.43 -2.21
CA PHE A 77 -8.31 -22.48 -3.59
C PHE A 77 -7.33 -21.88 -4.60
N GLN A 78 -6.03 -21.97 -4.30
CA GLN A 78 -4.98 -21.46 -5.17
C GLN A 78 -5.11 -22.00 -6.60
N GLY A 79 -4.98 -21.12 -7.60
CA GLY A 79 -5.11 -21.44 -9.02
C GLY A 79 -6.55 -21.61 -9.51
N LYS A 80 -7.55 -21.54 -8.63
CA LYS A 80 -8.96 -21.56 -9.05
C LYS A 80 -9.38 -20.20 -9.57
N LYS A 81 -10.17 -20.24 -10.64
CA LYS A 81 -10.84 -19.07 -11.22
C LYS A 81 -12.11 -18.78 -10.41
N ALA A 82 -12.32 -17.51 -10.12
CA ALA A 82 -13.48 -17.00 -9.41
C ALA A 82 -13.96 -15.68 -10.05
N GLU A 83 -15.17 -15.28 -9.70
CA GLU A 83 -15.76 -14.00 -10.09
C GLU A 83 -15.99 -13.13 -8.85
N VAL A 84 -15.67 -11.84 -8.96
CA VAL A 84 -15.94 -10.89 -7.89
C VAL A 84 -17.44 -10.63 -7.81
N HIS A 85 -18.06 -11.09 -6.73
CA HIS A 85 -19.49 -10.93 -6.50
C HIS A 85 -19.83 -9.60 -5.81
N ARG A 86 -18.99 -9.19 -4.85
CA ARG A 86 -19.19 -7.95 -4.10
C ARG A 86 -17.85 -7.39 -3.61
N LEU A 87 -17.74 -6.07 -3.59
CA LEU A 87 -16.64 -5.34 -2.97
C LEU A 87 -16.99 -5.04 -1.51
N CYS A 88 -16.05 -5.24 -0.57
CA CYS A 88 -16.26 -4.81 0.80
C CYS A 88 -15.94 -3.32 0.92
N GLU A 89 -16.97 -2.48 1.04
CA GLU A 89 -16.79 -1.03 1.21
C GLU A 89 -15.92 -0.73 2.45
N GLY A 90 -14.86 0.05 2.25
CA GLY A 90 -13.93 0.43 3.33
C GLY A 90 -12.95 -0.66 3.78
N ARG A 91 -12.89 -1.82 3.09
CA ARG A 91 -11.88 -2.87 3.37
C ARG A 91 -11.14 -3.28 2.10
N THR A 92 -9.89 -3.70 2.23
CA THR A 92 -9.06 -4.24 1.14
C THR A 92 -9.45 -5.68 0.79
N SER A 93 -10.75 -5.99 0.82
CA SER A 93 -11.25 -7.34 0.59
C SER A 93 -12.38 -7.36 -0.42
N VAL A 94 -12.47 -8.47 -1.15
CA VAL A 94 -13.55 -8.75 -2.09
C VAL A 94 -14.14 -10.11 -1.81
N ILE A 95 -15.43 -10.22 -2.07
CA ILE A 95 -16.16 -11.46 -1.97
C ILE A 95 -16.14 -12.10 -3.35
N VAL A 96 -15.54 -13.28 -3.46
CA VAL A 96 -15.45 -14.01 -4.73
C VAL A 96 -16.33 -15.25 -4.72
N LYS A 97 -16.84 -15.62 -5.90
CA LYS A 97 -17.57 -16.86 -6.15
C LYS A 97 -16.73 -17.72 -7.10
N LEU A 98 -16.36 -18.93 -6.67
CA LEU A 98 -15.60 -19.86 -7.51
C LEU A 98 -16.44 -20.31 -8.72
N PHE A 99 -15.81 -20.59 -9.86
CA PHE A 99 -16.53 -21.12 -11.03
C PHE A 99 -16.77 -22.63 -10.95
N ASP A 100 -15.93 -23.36 -10.20
CA ASP A 100 -15.78 -24.82 -10.28
C ASP A 100 -16.59 -25.59 -9.21
N LEU A 101 -17.41 -24.90 -8.43
CA LEU A 101 -18.22 -25.51 -7.36
C LEU A 101 -19.68 -25.04 -7.49
N ASP A 102 -20.60 -25.97 -7.76
CA ASP A 102 -22.05 -25.72 -7.82
C ASP A 102 -22.57 -25.12 -6.50
N ALA A 103 -21.92 -25.49 -5.38
CA ALA A 103 -22.07 -24.86 -4.07
C ALA A 103 -20.79 -24.08 -3.71
N SER A 104 -20.48 -23.05 -4.49
CA SER A 104 -19.28 -22.25 -4.24
C SER A 104 -19.34 -21.52 -2.90
N PRO A 105 -18.38 -21.77 -1.99
CA PRO A 105 -18.31 -21.00 -0.75
C PRO A 105 -17.97 -19.55 -1.09
N ILE A 106 -18.86 -18.64 -0.70
CA ILE A 106 -18.67 -17.20 -0.83
C ILE A 106 -17.72 -16.78 0.30
N GLN A 107 -16.46 -16.51 -0.02
CA GLN A 107 -15.45 -16.14 0.97
C GLN A 107 -14.82 -14.78 0.67
N PRO A 108 -14.48 -14.01 1.72
CA PRO A 108 -13.72 -12.77 1.57
C PRO A 108 -12.24 -13.07 1.33
N TYR A 109 -11.67 -12.49 0.28
CA TYR A 109 -10.24 -12.51 -0.03
C TYR A 109 -9.67 -11.11 0.00
N ASP A 110 -8.44 -10.96 0.50
CA ASP A 110 -7.71 -9.69 0.36
C ASP A 110 -7.27 -9.49 -1.10
N TRP A 111 -7.17 -8.25 -1.56
CA TRP A 111 -6.66 -7.89 -2.88
C TRP A 111 -5.27 -8.48 -3.17
N ALA A 112 -4.42 -8.64 -2.15
CA ALA A 112 -3.11 -9.25 -2.30
C ALA A 112 -3.17 -10.76 -2.61
N GLN A 113 -4.30 -11.40 -2.34
CA GLN A 113 -4.50 -12.85 -2.49
C GLN A 113 -5.15 -13.22 -3.81
N ILE A 114 -5.51 -12.24 -4.64
CA ILE A 114 -6.21 -12.46 -5.91
C ILE A 114 -5.56 -11.67 -7.04
N ARG A 115 -5.64 -12.20 -8.25
CA ARG A 115 -5.12 -11.57 -9.45
C ARG A 115 -6.21 -11.47 -10.50
N ARG A 116 -6.37 -10.31 -11.13
CA ARG A 116 -7.30 -10.17 -12.26
C ARG A 116 -6.80 -11.01 -13.44
N LEU A 117 -7.69 -11.81 -14.02
CA LEU A 117 -7.46 -12.49 -15.29
C LEU A 117 -7.80 -11.51 -16.41
N ASP A 118 -6.78 -10.93 -17.04
CA ASP A 118 -6.98 -10.12 -18.23
C ASP A 118 -7.38 -11.03 -19.40
N ASN A 119 -8.46 -10.68 -20.10
CA ASN A 119 -9.00 -11.44 -21.24
C ASN A 119 -8.01 -11.59 -22.42
N GLN A 120 -6.81 -11.04 -22.35
CA GLN A 120 -5.83 -11.11 -23.44
C GLN A 120 -5.05 -12.42 -23.51
N THR A 121 -5.01 -13.23 -22.45
CA THR A 121 -4.20 -14.47 -22.45
C THR A 121 -4.86 -15.66 -23.16
N GLU A 122 -6.16 -15.59 -23.48
CA GLU A 122 -6.87 -16.68 -24.19
C GLU A 122 -6.67 -16.67 -25.72
N ASN A 123 -6.10 -15.60 -26.30
CA ASN A 123 -5.91 -15.50 -27.75
C ASN A 123 -4.54 -15.97 -28.27
N LEU A 124 -3.63 -16.47 -27.41
CA LEU A 124 -2.29 -16.91 -27.83
C LEU A 124 -2.14 -18.43 -27.99
N THR A 125 -3.20 -19.21 -27.79
CA THR A 125 -3.15 -20.69 -27.91
C THR A 125 -4.29 -21.27 -28.75
N ARG A 126 -4.75 -20.55 -29.77
CA ARG A 126 -5.59 -21.15 -30.83
C ARG A 126 -4.83 -21.27 -32.13
#